data_AF-A0A929PJW8-F1
#
_entry.id   AF-A0A929PJW8-F1
#
_cell.length_a   1.000
_cell.length_b   1.000
_cell.length_c   1.000
_cell.angle_alpha   90.00
_cell.angle_beta   90.00
_cell.angle_gamma   90.00
#
_symmetry.space_group_name_H-M   'P 1'
#
loop_
_entity.id
_entity.type
_entity.pdbx_description
1 polymer ?
#
loop_
_entity_poly.entity_id
_entity_poly.type
_entity_poly.pdbx_seq_one_letter_code
_entity_poly.pdbx_strand_id
1 'polypeptide(L)'
;MKDIARRFSENPLLIPKDVSPSADGLQVICLLNPGVFTFNGKIWLLVRVAESIRQVEGWAFIPTLNDEGKLDILEVPLNDPDLIATDARIFNYKGLDYLTTVSHLRLLSSTDGIHFAEDPEYPGLFGKGRLERYGIEDCRVSFLEDLYYLTYTAVSDNGVGVGLQLTADWKNFERKGMILPPHNKDVAIFDQKINGKYYALHRPSSKDIGGNYIWLAESPDGLHWGNHQCILKVRPGLWDSARVGAGAAPIKTERGWLEIYHGATAAHRYCLGAFLMDLDDPSKVISRSVEPIMVPTEPYELNGFFGFVVFTNGHIVRGDELTIYYGAADEFVCGATFSIREILETLA
;
A
#
# COMPACT_ATOMS: atom_id res chain seq x y z
N MET A 1 7.53 -12.91 -21.14
CA MET A 1 6.64 -12.39 -20.09
C MET A 1 5.47 -13.34 -19.91
N LYS A 2 5.43 -14.04 -18.76
CA LYS A 2 4.31 -14.92 -18.42
C LYS A 2 3.39 -14.12 -17.48
N ASP A 3 2.42 -13.39 -18.02
CA ASP A 3 1.32 -12.89 -17.21
C ASP A 3 0.40 -14.08 -16.91
N ILE A 4 0.35 -14.48 -15.64
CA ILE A 4 -0.48 -15.60 -15.16
C ILE A 4 -1.71 -15.13 -14.39
N ALA A 5 -1.92 -13.81 -14.29
CA ALA A 5 -3.05 -13.24 -13.57
C ALA A 5 -4.36 -13.49 -14.33
N ARG A 6 -5.37 -13.98 -13.61
CA ARG A 6 -6.74 -14.12 -14.13
C ARG A 6 -7.57 -12.96 -13.59
N ARG A 7 -7.60 -11.88 -14.35
CA ARG A 7 -8.34 -10.66 -13.99
C ARG A 7 -9.84 -10.93 -13.91
N PHE A 8 -10.51 -10.27 -12.98
CA PHE A 8 -11.97 -10.28 -12.92
C PHE A 8 -12.57 -9.61 -14.15
N SER A 9 -13.67 -10.16 -14.66
CA SER A 9 -14.41 -9.59 -15.79
C SER A 9 -15.05 -8.24 -15.46
N GLU A 10 -15.27 -7.99 -14.17
CA GLU A 10 -15.94 -6.82 -13.62
C GLU A 10 -14.99 -5.66 -13.36
N ASN A 11 -13.69 -5.82 -13.62
CA ASN A 11 -12.73 -4.74 -13.43
C ASN A 11 -13.03 -3.52 -14.33
N PRO A 12 -12.82 -2.29 -13.83
CA PRO A 12 -12.45 -1.96 -12.45
C PRO A 12 -13.61 -2.13 -11.45
N LEU A 13 -13.32 -2.68 -10.27
CA LEU A 13 -14.31 -2.95 -9.22
C LEU A 13 -14.76 -1.68 -8.48
N LEU A 14 -13.85 -0.72 -8.31
CA LEU A 14 -14.15 0.60 -7.78
C LEU A 14 -13.40 1.65 -8.58
N ILE A 15 -14.09 2.76 -8.84
CA ILE A 15 -13.55 3.95 -9.47
C ILE A 15 -13.86 5.21 -8.62
N PRO A 16 -13.13 6.33 -8.79
CA PRO A 16 -13.24 7.49 -7.89
C PRO A 16 -14.66 8.00 -7.64
N LYS A 17 -15.54 7.93 -8.65
CA LYS A 17 -16.94 8.40 -8.54
C LYS A 17 -17.82 7.54 -7.61
N ASP A 18 -17.38 6.33 -7.26
CA ASP A 18 -18.15 5.40 -6.42
C ASP A 18 -18.01 5.74 -4.92
N VAL A 19 -17.04 6.58 -4.56
CA VAL A 19 -16.78 7.01 -3.18
C VAL A 19 -17.11 8.50 -3.05
N SER A 20 -17.88 8.85 -2.02
CA SER A 20 -18.19 10.26 -1.74
C SER A 20 -17.02 10.96 -1.06
N PRO A 21 -16.73 12.24 -1.40
CA PRO A 21 -15.70 13.02 -0.72
C PRO A 21 -15.92 13.10 0.79
N SER A 22 -14.84 13.18 1.56
CA SER A 22 -14.88 13.21 3.02
C SER A 22 -15.43 14.53 3.59
N ALA A 23 -15.40 15.61 2.82
CA ALA A 23 -15.96 16.91 3.19
C ALA A 23 -16.38 17.73 1.95
N ASP A 24 -17.22 18.74 2.18
CA ASP A 24 -17.65 19.67 1.14
C ASP A 24 -16.44 20.42 0.53
N GLY A 25 -16.45 20.57 -0.80
CA GLY A 25 -15.38 21.23 -1.55
C GLY A 25 -14.23 20.31 -1.97
N LEU A 26 -14.14 19.11 -1.40
CA LEU A 26 -13.22 18.07 -1.84
C LEU A 26 -13.76 17.27 -3.03
N GLN A 27 -12.84 16.63 -3.73
CA GLN A 27 -13.13 15.64 -4.76
C GLN A 27 -12.20 14.45 -4.60
N VAL A 28 -12.76 13.24 -4.74
CA VAL A 28 -11.98 12.00 -4.80
C VAL A 28 -11.32 11.91 -6.16
N ILE A 29 -10.00 11.82 -6.18
CA ILE A 29 -9.21 11.76 -7.42
C ILE A 29 -8.77 10.32 -7.69
N CYS A 30 -8.40 9.58 -6.65
CA CYS A 30 -7.82 8.25 -6.79
C CYS A 30 -8.34 7.30 -5.72
N LEU A 31 -8.59 6.05 -6.12
CA LEU A 31 -8.76 4.91 -5.23
C LEU A 31 -7.55 3.98 -5.40
N LEU A 32 -6.84 3.75 -4.31
CA LEU A 32 -5.49 3.23 -4.35
C LEU A 32 -5.32 2.03 -3.42
N ASN A 33 -4.49 1.09 -3.86
CA ASN A 33 -3.72 0.14 -3.05
C ASN A 33 -4.46 -0.40 -1.80
N PRO A 34 -5.55 -1.16 -1.98
CA PRO A 34 -6.37 -1.61 -0.85
C PRO A 34 -5.65 -2.66 -0.01
N GLY A 35 -5.65 -2.47 1.31
CA GLY A 35 -5.46 -3.57 2.26
C GLY A 35 -6.68 -4.51 2.19
N VAL A 36 -6.50 -5.80 2.46
CA VAL A 36 -7.56 -6.80 2.29
C VAL A 36 -7.61 -7.71 3.51
N PHE A 37 -8.81 -8.01 3.98
CA PHE A 37 -9.04 -8.92 5.10
C PHE A 37 -10.46 -9.49 5.07
N THR A 38 -10.74 -10.48 5.92
CA THR A 38 -12.09 -10.98 6.15
C THR A 38 -12.58 -10.61 7.54
N PHE A 39 -13.81 -10.15 7.65
CA PHE A 39 -14.41 -9.84 8.95
C PHE A 39 -15.94 -10.02 8.86
N ASN A 40 -16.54 -10.67 9.86
CA ASN A 40 -17.97 -11.00 9.92
C ASN A 40 -18.50 -11.68 8.64
N GLY A 41 -17.73 -12.61 8.08
CA GLY A 41 -18.12 -13.39 6.88
C GLY A 41 -18.08 -12.61 5.57
N LYS A 42 -17.61 -11.35 5.56
CA LYS A 42 -17.43 -10.52 4.37
C LYS A 42 -15.94 -10.37 4.03
N ILE A 43 -15.67 -10.07 2.77
CA ILE A 43 -14.36 -9.56 2.33
C ILE A 43 -14.39 -8.05 2.50
N TRP A 44 -13.32 -7.49 3.05
CA TRP A 44 -13.17 -6.06 3.25
C TRP A 44 -11.94 -5.53 2.53
N LEU A 45 -12.09 -4.34 1.96
CA LEU A 45 -11.02 -3.52 1.43
C LEU A 45 -10.82 -2.32 2.33
N LEU A 46 -9.59 -2.05 2.70
CA LEU A 46 -9.15 -0.81 3.32
C LEU A 46 -8.49 0.03 2.23
N VAL A 47 -9.31 0.76 1.48
CA VAL A 47 -8.92 1.51 0.28
C VAL A 47 -8.28 2.84 0.68
N ARG A 48 -7.13 3.16 0.10
CA ARG A 48 -6.58 4.52 0.18
C ARG A 48 -7.38 5.43 -0.75
N VAL A 49 -7.99 6.45 -0.17
CA VAL A 49 -8.73 7.48 -0.90
C VAL A 49 -7.91 8.76 -0.89
N ALA A 50 -7.50 9.22 -2.07
CA ALA A 50 -6.79 10.48 -2.24
C ALA A 50 -7.77 11.56 -2.70
N GLU A 51 -7.85 12.64 -1.92
CA GLU A 51 -8.74 13.77 -2.19
C GLU A 51 -7.94 15.04 -2.46
N SER A 52 -8.46 15.86 -3.37
CA SER A 52 -7.94 17.20 -3.65
C SER A 52 -9.05 18.22 -3.52
N ILE A 53 -8.67 19.49 -3.43
CA ILE A 53 -9.58 20.61 -3.64
C ILE A 53 -9.84 20.76 -5.14
N ARG A 54 -11.08 21.14 -5.51
CA ARG A 54 -11.41 21.48 -6.90
C ARG A 54 -10.56 22.67 -7.34
N GLN A 55 -9.92 22.55 -8.51
CA GLN A 55 -9.05 23.61 -8.99
C GLN A 55 -9.82 24.92 -9.21
N VAL A 56 -9.19 26.02 -8.77
CA VAL A 56 -9.63 27.38 -9.02
C VAL A 56 -8.52 28.06 -9.82
N GLU A 57 -8.88 28.72 -10.91
CA GLU A 57 -7.92 29.38 -11.80
C GLU A 57 -7.04 30.37 -11.02
N GLY A 58 -5.72 30.28 -11.20
CA GLY A 58 -4.75 31.16 -10.55
C GLY A 58 -4.35 30.74 -9.13
N TRP A 59 -4.87 29.64 -8.58
CA TRP A 59 -4.59 29.20 -7.22
C TRP A 59 -4.10 27.75 -7.14
N ALA A 60 -3.16 27.51 -6.24
CA ALA A 60 -2.76 26.21 -5.75
C ALA A 60 -3.34 25.99 -4.34
N PHE A 61 -3.81 24.77 -4.09
CA PHE A 61 -4.36 24.36 -2.81
C PHE A 61 -3.50 23.23 -2.23
N ILE A 62 -3.06 23.42 -1.00
CA ILE A 62 -2.21 22.48 -0.27
C ILE A 62 -2.99 21.97 0.94
N PRO A 63 -3.59 20.76 0.85
CA PRO A 63 -4.31 20.17 1.95
C PRO A 63 -3.34 19.58 3.00
N THR A 64 -3.55 19.91 4.27
CA THR A 64 -2.79 19.36 5.41
C THR A 64 -3.70 19.02 6.58
N LEU A 65 -3.28 18.09 7.43
CA LEU A 65 -4.02 17.69 8.63
C LEU A 65 -3.43 18.36 9.88
N ASN A 66 -4.31 18.93 10.69
CA ASN A 66 -3.93 19.52 11.97
C ASN A 66 -3.77 18.45 13.08
N ASP A 67 -3.46 18.86 14.31
CA ASP A 67 -3.22 17.92 15.42
C ASP A 67 -4.47 17.14 15.86
N GLU A 68 -5.65 17.65 15.58
CA GLU A 68 -6.93 16.95 15.77
C GLU A 68 -7.33 16.06 14.59
N GLY A 69 -6.58 16.08 13.48
CA GLY A 69 -6.91 15.37 12.23
C GLY A 69 -7.94 16.08 11.36
N LYS A 70 -8.15 17.39 11.57
CA LYS A 70 -8.99 18.23 10.70
C LYS A 70 -8.17 18.74 9.52
N LEU A 71 -8.85 18.88 8.38
CA LEU A 71 -8.26 19.41 7.16
C LEU A 71 -8.08 20.93 7.25
N ASP A 72 -6.84 21.38 7.12
CA ASP A 72 -6.44 22.76 6.89
C ASP A 72 -5.97 22.90 5.43
N ILE A 73 -6.46 23.93 4.73
CA ILE A 73 -6.10 24.19 3.33
C ILE A 73 -5.26 25.45 3.28
N LEU A 74 -4.03 25.33 2.80
CA LEU A 74 -3.20 26.47 2.46
C LEU A 74 -3.46 26.86 1.00
N GLU A 75 -3.90 28.10 0.79
CA GLU A 75 -4.18 28.68 -0.52
C GLU A 75 -3.00 29.55 -0.96
N VAL A 76 -2.43 29.25 -2.12
CA VAL A 76 -1.26 29.97 -2.65
C VAL A 76 -1.53 30.43 -4.08
N PRO A 77 -1.32 31.71 -4.42
CA PRO A 77 -1.40 32.16 -5.81
C PRO A 77 -0.38 31.42 -6.69
N LEU A 78 -0.77 30.99 -7.90
CA LEU A 78 0.14 30.30 -8.83
C LEU A 78 1.32 31.16 -9.30
N ASN A 79 1.19 32.49 -9.19
CA ASN A 79 2.26 33.44 -9.50
C ASN A 79 3.08 33.86 -8.27
N ASP A 80 2.87 33.23 -7.10
CA ASP A 80 3.71 33.44 -5.93
C ASP A 80 5.16 33.00 -6.25
N PRO A 81 6.17 33.88 -6.06
CA PRO A 81 7.55 33.58 -6.43
C PRO A 81 8.18 32.45 -5.62
N ASP A 82 7.60 32.10 -4.46
CA ASP A 82 8.08 31.02 -3.60
C ASP A 82 7.42 29.66 -3.91
N LEU A 83 6.48 29.60 -4.87
CA LEU A 83 5.79 28.38 -5.28
C LEU A 83 6.45 27.74 -6.50
N ILE A 84 6.84 26.46 -6.35
CA ILE A 84 7.30 25.60 -7.44
C ILE A 84 6.28 24.46 -7.59
N ALA A 85 5.44 24.55 -8.62
CA ALA A 85 4.35 23.62 -8.90
C ALA A 85 4.57 22.85 -10.23
N THR A 86 5.75 22.25 -10.40
CA THR A 86 6.12 21.54 -11.64
C THR A 86 5.78 20.04 -11.62
N ASP A 87 5.57 19.43 -10.45
CA ASP A 87 5.03 18.08 -10.29
C ASP A 87 3.56 18.19 -9.83
N ALA A 88 2.67 17.41 -10.44
CA ALA A 88 1.25 17.42 -10.12
C ALA A 88 0.91 16.83 -8.73
N ARG A 89 1.85 16.12 -8.10
CA ARG A 89 1.69 15.46 -6.79
C ARG A 89 2.39 16.20 -5.66
N ILE A 90 3.43 16.96 -5.97
CA ILE A 90 4.27 17.64 -4.98
C ILE A 90 4.47 19.11 -5.38
N PHE A 91 4.12 20.02 -4.47
CA PHE A 91 4.46 21.43 -4.56
C PHE A 91 5.57 21.75 -3.59
N ASN A 92 6.58 22.51 -4.02
CA ASN A 92 7.48 23.16 -3.08
C ASN A 92 6.98 24.58 -2.83
N TYR A 93 6.78 24.95 -1.58
CA TYR A 93 6.40 26.31 -1.19
C TYR A 93 7.27 26.76 -0.01
N LYS A 94 7.98 27.88 -0.17
CA LYS A 94 8.88 28.45 0.85
C LYS A 94 9.93 27.45 1.37
N GLY A 95 10.43 26.58 0.48
CA GLY A 95 11.46 25.60 0.79
C GLY A 95 10.94 24.31 1.45
N LEU A 96 9.62 24.13 1.56
CA LEU A 96 9.00 22.91 2.08
C LEU A 96 8.23 22.18 0.98
N ASP A 97 8.35 20.86 0.93
CA ASP A 97 7.59 20.01 0.01
C ASP A 97 6.24 19.64 0.62
N TYR A 98 5.19 19.81 -0.16
CA TYR A 98 3.80 19.51 0.20
C TYR A 98 3.17 18.59 -0.83
N LEU A 99 2.22 17.76 -0.39
CA LEU A 99 1.38 16.99 -1.29
C LEU A 99 0.22 17.82 -1.81
N THR A 100 -0.20 17.57 -3.06
CA THR A 100 -1.38 18.20 -3.67
C THR A 100 -2.69 17.52 -3.30
N THR A 101 -2.60 16.35 -2.68
CA THR A 101 -3.72 15.55 -2.19
C THR A 101 -3.51 15.16 -0.74
N VAL A 102 -4.58 14.97 0.01
CA VAL A 102 -4.55 14.30 1.31
C VAL A 102 -5.13 12.90 1.17
N SER A 103 -4.42 11.90 1.69
CA SER A 103 -4.89 10.50 1.68
C SER A 103 -5.40 10.07 3.05
N HIS A 104 -6.47 9.29 3.03
CA HIS A 104 -7.04 8.60 4.18
C HIS A 104 -7.52 7.21 3.77
N LEU A 105 -7.97 6.39 4.72
CA LEU A 105 -8.38 5.01 4.45
C LEU A 105 -9.88 4.85 4.65
N ARG A 106 -10.55 4.16 3.71
CA ARG A 106 -11.99 3.89 3.77
C ARG A 106 -12.24 2.39 3.71
N LEU A 107 -13.23 1.94 4.49
CA LEU A 107 -13.62 0.54 4.61
C LEU A 107 -14.77 0.25 3.66
N LEU A 108 -14.56 -0.70 2.75
CA LEU A 108 -15.60 -1.18 1.85
C LEU A 108 -15.72 -2.69 1.99
N SER A 109 -16.94 -3.20 2.13
CA SER A 109 -17.21 -4.63 2.30
C SER A 109 -17.94 -5.22 1.11
N SER A 110 -17.75 -6.52 0.91
CA SER A 110 -18.42 -7.31 -0.10
C SER A 110 -18.75 -8.71 0.42
N THR A 111 -19.92 -9.22 0.04
CA THR A 111 -20.34 -10.60 0.29
C THR A 111 -20.00 -11.54 -0.85
N ASP A 112 -19.78 -11.02 -2.07
CA ASP A 112 -19.45 -11.81 -3.26
C ASP A 112 -18.00 -11.63 -3.75
N GLY A 113 -17.27 -10.66 -3.17
CA GLY A 113 -15.90 -10.34 -3.54
C GLY A 113 -15.76 -9.49 -4.81
N ILE A 114 -16.87 -9.01 -5.37
CA ILE A 114 -16.94 -8.23 -6.62
C ILE A 114 -17.56 -6.86 -6.36
N HIS A 115 -18.71 -6.80 -5.69
CA HIS A 115 -19.43 -5.57 -5.42
C HIS A 115 -19.09 -5.06 -4.02
N PHE A 116 -18.36 -3.94 -3.95
CA PHE A 116 -17.91 -3.33 -2.69
C PHE A 116 -18.68 -2.05 -2.40
N ALA A 117 -19.05 -1.86 -1.13
CA ALA A 117 -19.69 -0.64 -0.67
C ALA A 117 -19.23 -0.27 0.74
N GLU A 118 -19.26 1.02 1.06
CA GLU A 118 -19.06 1.50 2.41
C GLU A 118 -20.18 1.03 3.33
N ASP A 119 -19.81 0.68 4.55
CA ASP A 119 -20.75 0.34 5.61
C ASP A 119 -20.73 1.47 6.66
N PRO A 120 -21.81 2.25 6.82
CA PRO A 120 -21.85 3.40 7.73
C PRO A 120 -21.56 3.05 9.20
N GLU A 121 -21.65 1.78 9.57
CA GLU A 121 -21.30 1.30 10.91
C GLU A 121 -19.78 1.37 11.19
N TYR A 122 -18.94 1.37 10.14
CA TYR A 122 -17.49 1.32 10.23
C TYR A 122 -16.86 2.60 9.64
N PRO A 123 -16.29 3.48 10.49
CA PRO A 123 -15.78 4.77 10.03
C PRO A 123 -14.47 4.63 9.24
N GLY A 124 -14.21 5.61 8.37
CA GLY A 124 -12.89 5.78 7.76
C GLY A 124 -11.79 6.10 8.78
N LEU A 125 -10.54 5.80 8.42
CA LEU A 125 -9.37 6.13 9.20
C LEU A 125 -8.67 7.34 8.58
N PHE A 126 -8.43 8.36 9.40
CA PHE A 126 -7.80 9.61 8.98
C PHE A 126 -6.50 9.84 9.72
N GLY A 127 -5.57 10.58 9.09
CA GLY A 127 -4.33 10.99 9.75
C GLY A 127 -4.61 11.89 10.94
N LYS A 128 -3.80 11.77 12.00
CA LYS A 128 -3.88 12.61 13.20
C LYS A 128 -2.49 12.93 13.74
N GLY A 129 -2.27 14.19 14.07
CA GLY A 129 -1.03 14.65 14.67
C GLY A 129 0.10 14.83 13.67
N ARG A 130 1.21 15.38 14.17
CA ARG A 130 2.34 15.85 13.36
C ARG A 130 2.93 14.81 12.39
N LEU A 131 2.97 13.54 12.77
CA LEU A 131 3.60 12.48 11.96
C LEU A 131 2.73 11.98 10.80
N GLU A 132 1.46 12.39 10.76
CA GLU A 132 0.47 11.98 9.73
C GLU A 132 -0.11 13.22 9.02
N ARG A 133 0.56 14.38 9.13
CA ARG A 133 0.08 15.69 8.66
C ARG A 133 -0.24 15.75 7.16
N TYR A 134 0.41 14.92 6.34
CA TYR A 134 0.13 14.85 4.89
C TYR A 134 -0.75 13.64 4.52
N GLY A 135 -1.28 12.94 5.53
CA GLY A 135 -2.19 11.82 5.36
C GLY A 135 -1.57 10.48 5.73
N ILE A 136 -2.41 9.45 5.60
CA ILE A 136 -2.05 8.05 5.79
C ILE A 136 -2.33 7.28 4.50
N GLU A 137 -1.42 6.39 4.13
CA GLU A 137 -1.43 5.74 2.81
C GLU A 137 -1.16 4.23 2.90
N ASP A 138 -1.64 3.51 1.88
CA ASP A 138 -1.19 2.16 1.52
C ASP A 138 -1.18 1.16 2.69
N CYS A 139 -2.30 1.07 3.41
CA CYS A 139 -2.41 0.19 4.57
C CYS A 139 -2.39 -1.29 4.18
N ARG A 140 -1.62 -2.07 4.93
CA ARG A 140 -1.65 -3.53 4.91
C ARG A 140 -2.30 -4.02 6.18
N VAL A 141 -2.94 -5.18 6.10
CA VAL A 141 -3.68 -5.77 7.22
C VAL A 141 -3.18 -7.18 7.43
N SER A 142 -2.74 -7.46 8.65
CA SER A 142 -2.36 -8.81 9.09
C SER A 142 -3.26 -9.22 10.26
N PHE A 143 -3.66 -10.48 10.31
CA PHE A 143 -4.51 -11.00 11.39
C PHE A 143 -3.76 -12.06 12.20
N LEU A 144 -3.46 -11.72 13.45
CA LEU A 144 -2.66 -12.55 14.34
C LEU A 144 -3.13 -12.32 15.78
N GLU A 145 -3.28 -13.40 16.55
CA GLU A 145 -3.66 -13.33 17.97
C GLU A 145 -4.95 -12.53 18.22
N ASP A 146 -5.97 -12.81 17.41
CA ASP A 146 -7.31 -12.20 17.47
C ASP A 146 -7.33 -10.68 17.27
N LEU A 147 -6.25 -10.11 16.71
CA LEU A 147 -6.11 -8.70 16.40
C LEU A 147 -5.73 -8.48 14.94
N TYR A 148 -6.30 -7.43 14.36
CA TYR A 148 -5.86 -6.87 13.08
C TYR A 148 -4.75 -5.86 13.34
N TYR A 149 -3.59 -6.09 12.73
CA TYR A 149 -2.45 -5.19 12.71
C TYR A 149 -2.50 -4.39 11.41
N LEU A 150 -2.70 -3.08 11.53
CA LEU A 150 -2.79 -2.15 10.41
C LEU A 150 -1.49 -1.36 10.31
N THR A 151 -0.62 -1.76 9.39
CA THR A 151 0.60 -1.02 9.06
C THR A 151 0.35 -0.12 7.87
N TYR A 152 0.60 1.18 8.03
CA TYR A 152 0.35 2.17 7.00
C TYR A 152 1.49 3.16 6.90
N THR A 153 1.59 3.80 5.74
CA THR A 153 2.55 4.87 5.51
C THR A 153 2.03 6.14 6.19
N ALA A 154 2.80 6.68 7.13
CA ALA A 154 2.50 7.94 7.82
C ALA A 154 3.36 9.06 7.19
N VAL A 155 2.71 10.04 6.56
CA VAL A 155 3.39 11.09 5.79
C VAL A 155 3.36 12.41 6.54
N SER A 156 4.51 13.06 6.63
CA SER A 156 4.66 14.40 7.23
C SER A 156 5.79 15.21 6.59
N ASP A 157 5.96 16.43 7.09
CA ASP A 157 7.11 17.29 6.83
C ASP A 157 8.46 16.65 7.21
N ASN A 158 8.46 15.68 8.15
CA ASN A 158 9.67 14.96 8.56
C ASN A 158 9.96 13.71 7.70
N GLY A 159 9.18 13.50 6.64
CA GLY A 159 9.31 12.37 5.73
C GLY A 159 8.22 11.32 5.91
N VAL A 160 8.53 10.11 5.44
CA VAL A 160 7.58 9.00 5.24
C VAL A 160 7.98 7.85 6.16
N GLY A 161 7.24 7.63 7.24
CA GLY A 161 7.48 6.53 8.19
C GLY A 161 6.33 5.52 8.19
N VAL A 162 6.36 4.58 9.14
CA VAL A 162 5.34 3.51 9.21
C VAL A 162 4.58 3.63 10.52
N GLY A 163 3.28 3.89 10.43
CA GLY A 163 2.35 3.87 11.56
C GLY A 163 1.80 2.47 11.81
N LEU A 164 1.37 2.22 13.05
CA LEU A 164 0.64 1.01 13.45
C LEU A 164 -0.65 1.38 14.20
N GLN A 165 -1.75 0.76 13.78
CA GLN A 165 -3.00 0.70 14.54
C GLN A 165 -3.41 -0.75 14.75
N LEU A 166 -4.02 -1.03 15.91
CA LEU A 166 -4.59 -2.34 16.22
C LEU A 166 -6.10 -2.24 16.39
N THR A 167 -6.83 -3.27 15.97
CA THR A 167 -8.27 -3.39 16.26
C THR A 167 -8.68 -4.85 16.33
N ALA A 168 -9.75 -5.16 17.09
CA ALA A 168 -10.42 -6.46 17.08
C ALA A 168 -11.77 -6.41 16.35
N ASP A 169 -12.36 -5.23 16.20
CA ASP A 169 -13.77 -5.04 15.85
C ASP A 169 -14.02 -4.02 14.74
N TRP A 170 -12.96 -3.38 14.23
CA TRP A 170 -13.00 -2.32 13.20
C TRP A 170 -13.79 -1.07 13.61
N LYS A 171 -14.07 -0.92 14.91
CA LYS A 171 -14.75 0.26 15.50
C LYS A 171 -13.83 0.98 16.48
N ASN A 172 -13.10 0.22 17.28
CA ASN A 172 -12.17 0.71 18.27
C ASN A 172 -10.74 0.44 17.79
N PHE A 173 -9.97 1.51 17.63
CA PHE A 173 -8.58 1.45 17.15
C PHE A 173 -7.61 1.93 18.22
N GLU A 174 -6.63 1.09 18.53
CA GLU A 174 -5.50 1.47 19.37
C GLU A 174 -4.36 1.99 18.49
N ARG A 175 -4.08 3.29 18.56
CA ARG A 175 -2.95 3.93 17.87
C ARG A 175 -1.66 3.66 18.63
N LYS A 176 -0.75 2.90 18.02
CA LYS A 176 0.59 2.62 18.56
C LYS A 176 1.64 3.64 18.12
N GLY A 177 1.31 4.51 17.17
CA GLY A 177 2.21 5.52 16.63
C GLY A 177 3.14 4.95 15.56
N MET A 178 4.27 5.62 15.35
CA MET A 178 5.24 5.24 14.33
C MET A 178 6.16 4.12 14.83
N ILE A 179 6.11 2.97 14.17
CA ILE A 179 6.88 1.76 14.52
C ILE A 179 8.21 1.64 13.76
N LEU A 180 8.34 2.31 12.61
CA LEU A 180 9.59 2.41 11.85
C LEU A 180 9.81 3.85 11.38
N PRO A 181 11.01 4.42 11.60
CA PRO A 181 11.28 5.82 11.31
C PRO A 181 11.37 6.10 9.82
N PRO A 182 11.17 7.37 9.39
CA PRO A 182 11.36 7.75 8.00
C PRO A 182 12.84 7.65 7.56
N HIS A 183 13.13 7.28 6.31
CA HIS A 183 12.18 6.91 5.26
C HIS A 183 11.94 5.40 5.22
N ASN A 184 10.69 4.98 5.45
CA ASN A 184 10.28 3.57 5.40
C ASN A 184 8.81 3.44 4.98
N LYS A 185 8.48 2.37 4.25
CA LYS A 185 7.11 2.02 3.85
C LYS A 185 7.04 0.53 3.47
N ASP A 186 5.92 0.13 2.86
CA ASP A 186 5.71 -1.23 2.35
C ASP A 186 5.87 -2.31 3.44
N VAL A 187 5.25 -2.08 4.60
CA VAL A 187 5.39 -2.96 5.76
C VAL A 187 4.31 -4.02 5.79
N ALA A 188 4.72 -5.27 5.60
CA ALA A 188 3.83 -6.43 5.66
C ALA A 188 4.23 -7.32 6.84
N ILE A 189 3.34 -7.43 7.83
CA ILE A 189 3.54 -8.31 8.99
C ILE A 189 3.13 -9.73 8.60
N PHE A 190 3.88 -10.73 9.06
CA PHE A 190 3.52 -12.13 8.87
C PHE A 190 2.30 -12.47 9.75
N ASP A 191 1.33 -13.21 9.21
CA ASP A 191 0.11 -13.62 9.93
C ASP A 191 0.35 -14.72 10.99
N GLN A 192 1.61 -15.11 11.22
CA GLN A 192 1.98 -16.07 12.26
C GLN A 192 3.33 -15.71 12.86
N LYS A 193 3.49 -16.03 14.14
CA LYS A 193 4.82 -16.05 14.77
C LYS A 193 5.67 -17.16 14.18
N ILE A 194 6.95 -16.87 13.98
CA ILE A 194 7.97 -17.85 13.56
C ILE A 194 8.94 -17.99 14.71
N ASN A 195 9.07 -19.20 15.26
CA ASN A 195 9.94 -19.48 16.41
C ASN A 195 9.68 -18.53 17.61
N GLY A 196 8.41 -18.22 17.86
CA GLY A 196 7.97 -17.38 18.98
C GLY A 196 8.11 -15.87 18.77
N LYS A 197 8.58 -15.41 17.60
CA LYS A 197 8.75 -13.98 17.29
C LYS A 197 7.81 -13.53 16.17
N TYR A 198 7.46 -12.25 16.18
CA TYR A 198 6.81 -11.59 15.04
C TYR A 198 7.87 -11.27 13.99
N TYR A 199 7.46 -11.26 12.73
CA TYR A 199 8.30 -10.82 11.61
C TYR A 199 7.53 -9.85 10.73
N ALA A 200 8.25 -8.92 10.11
CA ALA A 200 7.70 -8.01 9.12
C ALA A 200 8.71 -7.77 8.00
N LEU A 201 8.20 -7.73 6.77
CA LEU A 201 8.90 -7.13 5.65
C LEU A 201 8.76 -5.61 5.75
N HIS A 202 9.79 -4.87 5.39
CA HIS A 202 9.76 -3.40 5.33
C HIS A 202 10.73 -2.86 4.29
N ARG A 203 10.65 -1.57 3.96
CA ARG A 203 11.38 -0.96 2.84
C ARG A 203 12.00 0.38 3.19
N PRO A 204 13.13 0.39 3.94
CA PRO A 204 13.96 1.58 4.07
C PRO A 204 14.29 2.18 2.71
N SER A 205 14.19 3.50 2.58
CA SER A 205 14.47 4.21 1.33
C SER A 205 15.64 5.18 1.55
N SER A 206 16.59 5.21 0.63
CA SER A 206 17.77 6.09 0.68
C SER A 206 17.92 6.81 -0.66
N LYS A 207 18.28 8.10 -0.62
CA LYS A 207 18.55 8.90 -1.82
C LYS A 207 19.94 8.64 -2.40
N ASP A 208 20.89 8.23 -1.56
CA ASP A 208 22.30 8.07 -1.92
C ASP A 208 22.74 6.60 -1.83
N ILE A 209 23.56 6.26 -0.83
CA ILE A 209 24.03 4.89 -0.60
C ILE A 209 22.88 4.03 -0.10
N GLY A 210 22.65 2.91 -0.78
CA GLY A 210 21.56 1.99 -0.50
C GLY A 210 20.66 1.84 -1.70
N GLY A 211 19.37 1.64 -1.46
CA GLY A 211 18.36 1.57 -2.50
C GLY A 211 17.02 1.19 -1.89
N ASN A 212 16.01 1.07 -2.75
CA ASN A 212 14.67 0.69 -2.35
C ASN A 212 14.56 -0.84 -2.34
N TYR A 213 15.07 -1.44 -1.28
CA TYR A 213 15.18 -2.89 -1.08
C TYR A 213 14.18 -3.39 -0.04
N ILE A 214 13.79 -4.67 -0.13
CA ILE A 214 13.00 -5.31 0.92
C ILE A 214 13.94 -5.81 2.01
N TRP A 215 13.61 -5.44 3.23
CA TRP A 215 14.27 -5.84 4.46
C TRP A 215 13.31 -6.65 5.31
N LEU A 216 13.86 -7.46 6.19
CA LEU A 216 13.16 -8.22 7.22
C LEU A 216 13.52 -7.62 8.59
N ALA A 217 12.55 -7.55 9.48
CA ALA A 217 12.74 -7.27 10.89
C ALA A 217 12.02 -8.33 11.74
N GLU A 218 12.53 -8.58 12.94
CA GLU A 218 11.85 -9.38 13.95
C GLU A 218 11.38 -8.49 15.10
N SER A 219 10.37 -8.94 15.85
CA SER A 219 9.88 -8.26 17.04
C SER A 219 9.48 -9.27 18.13
N PRO A 220 9.73 -8.96 19.42
CA PRO A 220 9.25 -9.78 20.53
C PRO A 220 7.77 -9.55 20.87
N ASP A 221 7.19 -8.41 20.46
CA ASP A 221 5.88 -7.93 20.93
C ASP A 221 4.97 -7.36 19.82
N GLY A 222 5.42 -7.39 18.56
CA GLY A 222 4.68 -6.85 17.41
C GLY A 222 4.71 -5.31 17.33
N LEU A 223 5.44 -4.64 18.22
CA LEU A 223 5.50 -3.19 18.35
C LEU A 223 6.93 -2.66 18.15
N HIS A 224 7.91 -3.28 18.80
CA HIS A 224 9.31 -2.87 18.74
C HIS A 224 10.08 -3.78 17.80
N TRP A 225 10.54 -3.23 16.68
CA TRP A 225 11.16 -3.97 15.60
C TRP A 225 12.67 -3.79 15.59
N GLY A 226 13.41 -4.88 15.33
CA GLY A 226 14.86 -4.90 15.31
C GLY A 226 15.44 -6.03 14.47
N ASN A 227 16.74 -6.28 14.63
CA ASN A 227 17.48 -7.30 13.87
C ASN A 227 17.28 -7.16 12.34
N HIS A 228 17.34 -5.92 11.84
CA HIS A 228 17.03 -5.60 10.46
C HIS A 228 18.03 -6.24 9.48
N GLN A 229 17.50 -6.94 8.47
CA GLN A 229 18.31 -7.64 7.46
C GLN A 229 17.79 -7.32 6.06
N CYS A 230 18.68 -6.89 5.15
CA CYS A 230 18.32 -6.70 3.74
C CYS A 230 18.23 -8.06 3.05
N ILE A 231 17.04 -8.46 2.60
CA ILE A 231 16.82 -9.80 2.03
C ILE A 231 16.56 -9.79 0.51
N LEU A 232 16.07 -8.69 -0.05
CA LEU A 232 15.76 -8.60 -1.49
C LEU A 232 16.20 -7.26 -2.08
N LYS A 233 17.17 -7.27 -2.99
CA LYS A 233 17.64 -6.08 -3.71
C LYS A 233 17.03 -5.97 -5.12
N VAL A 234 17.09 -4.79 -5.71
CA VAL A 234 16.75 -4.56 -7.12
C VAL A 234 17.69 -5.34 -8.04
N ARG A 235 17.26 -5.62 -9.27
CA ARG A 235 18.08 -6.31 -10.28
C ARG A 235 18.27 -5.41 -11.51
N PRO A 236 19.46 -4.82 -11.71
CA PRO A 236 19.72 -3.97 -12.88
C PRO A 236 19.37 -4.68 -14.19
N GLY A 237 18.67 -3.98 -15.08
CA GLY A 237 18.24 -4.52 -16.38
C GLY A 237 16.99 -5.40 -16.36
N LEU A 238 16.41 -5.71 -15.18
CA LEU A 238 15.16 -6.44 -15.07
C LEU A 238 13.97 -5.52 -14.74
N TRP A 239 12.77 -6.08 -14.64
CA TRP A 239 11.53 -5.35 -14.40
C TRP A 239 11.45 -4.70 -13.01
N ASP A 240 12.27 -5.14 -12.06
CA ASP A 240 12.38 -4.65 -10.69
C ASP A 240 13.71 -3.92 -10.43
N SER A 241 14.19 -3.19 -11.45
CA SER A 241 15.52 -2.59 -11.46
C SER A 241 15.66 -1.32 -10.61
N ALA A 242 14.58 -0.60 -10.31
CA ALA A 242 14.65 0.68 -9.60
C ALA A 242 14.16 0.60 -8.15
N ARG A 243 13.18 -0.26 -7.87
CA ARG A 243 12.66 -0.48 -6.51
C ARG A 243 11.92 -1.80 -6.40
N VAL A 244 11.92 -2.33 -5.19
CA VAL A 244 11.09 -3.44 -4.73
C VAL A 244 10.43 -3.08 -3.40
N GLY A 245 9.27 -3.66 -3.13
CA GLY A 245 8.56 -3.51 -1.86
C GLY A 245 7.58 -4.67 -1.66
N ALA A 246 7.31 -5.02 -0.40
CA ALA A 246 6.36 -6.05 -0.06
C ALA A 246 4.95 -5.66 -0.52
N GLY A 247 4.16 -6.65 -0.92
CA GLY A 247 2.75 -6.45 -1.25
C GLY A 247 1.92 -6.62 0.02
N ALA A 248 1.34 -7.79 0.18
CA ALA A 248 0.54 -8.18 1.34
C ALA A 248 1.37 -8.98 2.35
N ALA A 249 0.73 -9.54 3.39
CA ALA A 249 1.37 -10.49 4.30
C ALA A 249 1.94 -11.71 3.55
N PRO A 250 3.10 -12.26 3.93
CA PRO A 250 3.61 -13.49 3.32
C PRO A 250 2.69 -14.70 3.59
N ILE A 251 2.45 -15.49 2.54
CA ILE A 251 1.57 -16.66 2.55
C ILE A 251 2.37 -17.91 2.94
N LYS A 252 1.96 -18.61 3.99
CA LYS A 252 2.59 -19.88 4.36
C LYS A 252 2.24 -20.98 3.35
N THR A 253 3.25 -21.65 2.80
CA THR A 253 3.09 -22.82 1.92
C THR A 253 3.94 -23.98 2.44
N GLU A 254 3.77 -25.17 1.87
CA GLU A 254 4.65 -26.32 2.18
C GLU A 254 6.11 -26.11 1.74
N ARG A 255 6.36 -25.17 0.81
CA ARG A 255 7.69 -24.89 0.26
C ARG A 255 8.40 -23.72 0.95
N GLY A 256 7.70 -22.93 1.76
CA GLY A 256 8.21 -21.65 2.25
C GLY A 256 7.13 -20.60 2.50
N TRP A 257 7.55 -19.43 2.97
CA TRP A 257 6.73 -18.23 2.98
C TRP A 257 6.76 -17.56 1.60
N LEU A 258 5.65 -17.63 0.89
CA LEU A 258 5.46 -17.04 -0.44
C LEU A 258 5.06 -15.57 -0.28
N GLU A 259 5.88 -14.68 -0.80
CA GLU A 259 5.59 -13.25 -0.83
C GLU A 259 5.28 -12.79 -2.26
N ILE A 260 4.18 -12.06 -2.41
CA ILE A 260 3.84 -11.36 -3.66
C ILE A 260 4.28 -9.92 -3.51
N TYR A 261 5.36 -9.56 -4.21
CA TYR A 261 5.99 -8.25 -4.09
C TYR A 261 5.79 -7.43 -5.36
N HIS A 262 5.82 -6.11 -5.22
CA HIS A 262 5.86 -5.22 -6.37
C HIS A 262 7.31 -4.86 -6.71
N GLY A 263 7.56 -4.66 -7.99
CA GLY A 263 8.83 -4.17 -8.51
C GLY A 263 8.58 -3.15 -9.61
N ALA A 264 9.45 -2.14 -9.69
CA ALA A 264 9.36 -1.14 -10.74
C ALA A 264 10.68 -0.81 -11.40
N THR A 265 10.58 -0.42 -12.66
CA THR A 265 11.69 0.10 -13.47
C THR A 265 11.92 1.59 -13.22
N ALA A 266 13.00 2.14 -13.77
CA ALA A 266 13.27 3.59 -13.70
C ALA A 266 12.23 4.44 -14.46
N ALA A 267 11.53 3.83 -15.43
CA ALA A 267 10.40 4.44 -16.13
C ALA A 267 9.06 4.29 -15.36
N HIS A 268 9.12 3.90 -14.09
CA HIS A 268 7.96 3.76 -13.20
C HIS A 268 6.87 2.78 -13.66
N ARG A 269 7.21 1.81 -14.52
CA ARG A 269 6.34 0.66 -14.79
C ARG A 269 6.38 -0.29 -13.59
N TYR A 270 5.25 -0.49 -12.91
CA TYR A 270 5.11 -1.40 -11.77
C TYR A 270 4.51 -2.74 -12.21
N CYS A 271 5.05 -3.84 -11.71
CA CYS A 271 4.58 -5.21 -11.94
C CYS A 271 4.57 -5.97 -10.60
N LEU A 272 3.92 -7.13 -10.57
CA LEU A 272 3.99 -8.06 -9.42
C LEU A 272 4.88 -9.24 -9.76
N GLY A 273 5.67 -9.67 -8.78
CA GLY A 273 6.46 -10.90 -8.82
C GLY A 273 6.27 -11.69 -7.55
N ALA A 274 6.97 -12.82 -7.46
CA ALA A 274 6.95 -13.66 -6.27
C ALA A 274 8.36 -13.98 -5.79
N PHE A 275 8.52 -14.16 -4.49
CA PHE A 275 9.70 -14.81 -3.92
C PHE A 275 9.31 -15.70 -2.75
N LEU A 276 10.17 -16.64 -2.42
CA LEU A 276 9.95 -17.64 -1.39
C LEU A 276 11.04 -17.50 -0.33
N MET A 277 10.64 -17.48 0.93
CA MET A 277 11.54 -17.52 2.08
C MET A 277 11.44 -18.87 2.79
N ASP A 278 12.50 -19.28 3.46
CA ASP A 278 12.51 -20.49 4.29
C ASP A 278 11.50 -20.40 5.45
N LEU A 279 10.86 -21.53 5.80
CA LEU A 279 9.78 -21.58 6.80
C LEU A 279 10.27 -21.27 8.23
N ASP A 280 11.48 -21.73 8.56
CA ASP A 280 12.04 -21.63 9.91
C ASP A 280 12.90 -20.37 10.05
N ASP A 281 13.54 -19.94 8.97
CA ASP A 281 14.40 -18.76 8.91
C ASP A 281 14.03 -17.85 7.72
N PRO A 282 13.04 -16.95 7.88
CA PRO A 282 12.56 -16.09 6.80
C PRO A 282 13.62 -15.09 6.29
N SER A 283 14.80 -14.98 6.92
CA SER A 283 15.92 -14.20 6.37
C SER A 283 16.52 -14.82 5.11
N LYS A 284 16.28 -16.12 4.88
CA LYS A 284 16.76 -16.86 3.71
C LYS A 284 15.74 -16.83 2.58
N VAL A 285 16.00 -16.00 1.57
CA VAL A 285 15.28 -16.07 0.29
C VAL A 285 15.78 -17.29 -0.49
N ILE A 286 14.90 -18.28 -0.67
CA ILE A 286 15.23 -19.55 -1.32
C ILE A 286 14.92 -19.56 -2.82
N SER A 287 13.99 -18.73 -3.28
CA SER A 287 13.72 -18.54 -4.72
C SER A 287 13.05 -17.19 -5.00
N ARG A 288 13.15 -16.72 -6.24
CA ARG A 288 12.56 -15.46 -6.71
C ARG A 288 12.24 -15.55 -8.19
N SER A 289 11.07 -15.06 -8.60
CA SER A 289 10.65 -15.06 -9.99
C SER A 289 11.59 -14.21 -10.86
N VAL A 290 11.98 -14.74 -12.02
CA VAL A 290 12.79 -13.99 -13.00
C VAL A 290 11.89 -13.01 -13.75
N GLU A 291 10.80 -13.51 -14.31
CA GLU A 291 9.74 -12.72 -14.93
C GLU A 291 8.70 -12.27 -13.87
N PRO A 292 7.94 -11.19 -14.11
CA PRO A 292 6.77 -10.86 -13.30
C PRO A 292 5.70 -11.95 -13.46
N ILE A 293 4.90 -12.14 -12.40
CA ILE A 293 3.69 -12.98 -12.45
C ILE A 293 2.47 -12.20 -12.97
N MET A 294 2.51 -10.87 -12.88
CA MET A 294 1.48 -9.97 -13.39
C MET A 294 2.13 -8.68 -13.89
N VAL A 295 1.69 -8.22 -15.06
CA VAL A 295 2.15 -6.97 -15.68
C VAL A 295 0.95 -6.14 -16.11
N PRO A 296 1.04 -4.80 -16.15
CA PRO A 296 -0.06 -3.98 -16.63
C PRO A 296 -0.30 -4.26 -18.12
N THR A 297 -1.52 -4.68 -18.46
CA THR A 297 -1.93 -5.02 -19.84
C THR A 297 -3.29 -4.45 -20.20
N GLU A 298 -4.19 -4.28 -19.23
CA GLU A 298 -5.54 -3.80 -19.49
C GLU A 298 -5.61 -2.27 -19.58
N PRO A 299 -6.58 -1.69 -20.32
CA PRO A 299 -6.70 -0.25 -20.47
C PRO A 299 -6.72 0.53 -19.15
N TYR A 300 -7.35 -0.02 -18.11
CA TYR A 300 -7.43 0.57 -16.76
C TYR A 300 -6.13 0.41 -15.94
N GLU A 301 -5.19 -0.44 -16.37
CA GLU A 301 -3.84 -0.58 -15.77
C GLU A 301 -2.82 0.31 -16.49
N LEU A 302 -3.06 0.57 -17.77
CA LEU A 302 -2.20 1.37 -18.64
C LEU A 302 -2.52 2.87 -18.55
N ASN A 303 -3.77 3.24 -18.29
CA ASN A 303 -4.24 4.62 -18.29
C ASN A 303 -5.01 4.94 -17.01
N GLY A 304 -4.67 6.07 -16.41
CA GLY A 304 -5.27 6.61 -15.19
C GLY A 304 -4.43 7.80 -14.72
N PHE A 305 -4.56 8.18 -13.45
CA PHE A 305 -3.73 9.23 -12.84
C PHE A 305 -2.23 8.96 -12.99
N PHE A 306 -1.79 7.70 -12.85
CA PHE A 306 -0.42 7.27 -13.10
C PHE A 306 -0.39 5.89 -13.77
N GLY A 307 -0.30 5.86 -15.11
CA GLY A 307 -0.40 4.64 -15.91
C GLY A 307 0.75 3.64 -15.74
N PHE A 308 0.55 2.43 -16.28
CA PHE A 308 1.49 1.29 -16.25
C PHE A 308 1.75 0.76 -14.83
N VAL A 309 0.69 0.68 -14.02
CA VAL A 309 0.76 0.24 -12.62
C VAL A 309 -0.22 -0.88 -12.33
N VAL A 310 0.30 -1.94 -11.72
CA VAL A 310 -0.43 -2.92 -10.92
C VAL A 310 0.26 -3.02 -9.56
N PHE A 311 -0.49 -2.85 -8.47
CA PHE A 311 0.08 -2.74 -7.12
C PHE A 311 -0.87 -3.33 -6.07
N THR A 312 -0.39 -4.22 -5.20
CA THR A 312 -1.26 -4.85 -4.17
C THR A 312 -0.73 -4.64 -2.76
N ASN A 313 -1.67 -4.47 -1.82
CA ASN A 313 -1.45 -4.41 -0.38
C ASN A 313 -2.18 -5.51 0.39
N GLY A 314 -2.91 -6.39 -0.30
CA GLY A 314 -3.75 -7.37 0.36
C GLY A 314 -4.27 -8.45 -0.59
N HIS A 315 -4.55 -9.60 -0.02
CA HIS A 315 -5.08 -10.75 -0.74
C HIS A 315 -6.00 -11.58 0.15
N ILE A 316 -6.70 -12.54 -0.45
CA ILE A 316 -7.42 -13.62 0.22
C ILE A 316 -6.91 -14.95 -0.32
N VAL A 317 -6.64 -15.91 0.58
CA VAL A 317 -6.29 -17.29 0.21
C VAL A 317 -7.45 -18.23 0.49
N ARG A 318 -7.83 -19.03 -0.51
CA ARG A 318 -8.83 -20.11 -0.40
C ARG A 318 -8.31 -21.38 -1.07
N GLY A 319 -7.64 -22.22 -0.29
CA GLY A 319 -6.99 -23.43 -0.82
C GLY A 319 -5.83 -23.05 -1.74
N ASP A 320 -5.90 -23.46 -3.01
CA ASP A 320 -4.90 -23.10 -4.04
C ASP A 320 -5.18 -21.74 -4.68
N GLU A 321 -6.38 -21.19 -4.51
CA GLU A 321 -6.74 -19.90 -5.09
C GLU A 321 -6.21 -18.75 -4.23
N LEU A 322 -5.46 -17.86 -4.87
CA LEU A 322 -5.03 -16.58 -4.32
C LEU A 322 -5.77 -15.47 -5.06
N THR A 323 -6.64 -14.75 -4.35
CA THR A 323 -7.31 -13.55 -4.87
C THR A 323 -6.56 -12.32 -4.40
N ILE A 324 -6.05 -11.53 -5.32
CA ILE A 324 -5.42 -10.24 -5.04
C ILE A 324 -6.38 -9.13 -5.43
N TYR A 325 -6.57 -8.18 -4.51
CA TYR A 325 -7.14 -6.87 -4.85
C TYR A 325 -5.99 -5.89 -5.00
N TYR A 326 -6.01 -5.11 -6.08
CA TYR A 326 -4.88 -4.29 -6.49
C TYR A 326 -5.32 -2.91 -6.97
N GLY A 327 -4.47 -1.92 -6.73
CA GLY A 327 -4.53 -0.62 -7.38
C GLY A 327 -4.05 -0.73 -8.83
N ALA A 328 -4.79 -0.09 -9.74
CA ALA A 328 -4.48 0.00 -11.16
C ALA A 328 -4.39 1.47 -11.59
N ALA A 329 -3.29 1.81 -12.29
CA ALA A 329 -2.99 3.14 -12.81
C ALA A 329 -3.12 4.31 -11.81
N ASP A 330 -2.88 4.05 -10.52
CA ASP A 330 -3.12 4.97 -9.40
C ASP A 330 -4.50 5.65 -9.42
N GLU A 331 -5.55 4.95 -9.87
CA GLU A 331 -6.90 5.52 -9.96
C GLU A 331 -8.01 4.53 -9.57
N PHE A 332 -7.82 3.25 -9.90
CA PHE A 332 -8.86 2.23 -9.78
C PHE A 332 -8.46 1.11 -8.82
N VAL A 333 -9.48 0.45 -8.25
CA VAL A 333 -9.30 -0.82 -7.55
C VAL A 333 -9.84 -1.96 -8.41
N CYS A 334 -9.04 -3.01 -8.56
CA CYS A 334 -9.32 -4.18 -9.39
C CYS A 334 -9.09 -5.48 -8.62
N GLY A 335 -9.56 -6.60 -9.16
CA GLY A 335 -9.33 -7.94 -8.62
C GLY A 335 -8.77 -8.91 -9.67
N ALA A 336 -7.92 -9.83 -9.23
CA ALA A 336 -7.40 -10.93 -10.05
C ALA A 336 -7.17 -12.17 -9.19
N THR A 337 -7.32 -13.35 -9.79
CA THR A 337 -6.98 -14.63 -9.16
C THR A 337 -5.73 -15.25 -9.75
N PHE A 338 -5.07 -16.03 -8.92
CA PHE A 338 -3.89 -16.84 -9.23
C PHE A 338 -4.06 -18.23 -8.62
N SER A 339 -3.36 -19.21 -9.18
CA SER A 339 -3.09 -20.48 -8.49
C SER A 339 -1.76 -20.37 -7.75
N ILE A 340 -1.75 -20.69 -6.46
CA ILE A 340 -0.53 -20.72 -5.64
C ILE A 340 0.45 -21.75 -6.21
N ARG A 341 -0.02 -22.92 -6.63
CA ARG A 341 0.81 -23.92 -7.34
C ARG A 341 1.44 -23.35 -8.60
N GLU A 342 0.67 -22.66 -9.44
CA GLU A 342 1.19 -22.03 -10.66
C GLU A 342 2.25 -20.96 -10.35
N ILE A 343 2.05 -20.17 -9.28
CA ILE A 343 3.07 -19.22 -8.80
C ILE A 343 4.33 -19.98 -8.35
N LEU A 344 4.19 -21.03 -7.54
CA LEU A 344 5.31 -21.83 -7.04
C LEU A 344 6.10 -22.53 -8.17
N GLU A 345 5.46 -22.88 -9.28
CA GLU A 345 6.14 -23.39 -10.48
C GLU A 345 7.05 -22.33 -11.11
N THR A 346 6.71 -21.04 -11.02
CA THR A 346 7.60 -19.94 -11.47
C THR A 346 8.83 -19.74 -10.59
N LEU A 347 8.85 -20.39 -9.41
CA LEU A 347 9.90 -20.33 -8.41
C LEU A 347 10.68 -21.65 -8.29
N ALA A 348 10.40 -22.63 -9.14
CA ALA A 348 11.03 -23.95 -9.14
C ALA A 348 12.42 -23.96 -9.80
#